data_AF-A0A849HAS2-F1
#
_entry.id   AF-A0A849HAS2-F1
#
_cell.length_a   1.000
_cell.length_b   1.000
_cell.length_c   1.000
_cell.angle_alpha   90.00
_cell.angle_beta   90.00
_cell.angle_gamma   90.00
#
_symmetry.space_group_name_H-M   'P 1'
#
loop_
_entity.id
_entity.type
_entity.pdbx_description
1 polymer ?
#
loop_
_entity_poly.entity_id
_entity_poly.type
_entity_poly.pdbx_seq_one_letter_code
_entity_poly.pdbx_strand_id
1 'polypeptide(L)'
;MSVATHLGLDEPDSEVLALAGQRWASWQVTHPELRVVDELADLPAWLRAADWSDADRVLLALAQLSAPDGGDDVAATGALAWVLLPGASLLAFRLGRLSQRIDEILAAQLWVEARTFPWKRGHKVAANILMNTRKGVIRDLGLGELSDRTIPFPPTAEVWTDTARDRQPAEPTPEHELQDILELATSRGAVTVADGDLLLDLAHAADLASPARCGRGHAGLMAPAASEAVAADRGVSARTVRRRAARSVSALRTVCGSTHQRAFA
;
A
#
# COMPACT_ATOMS: atom_id res chain seq x y z
N MET A 1 5.33 12.18 -7.73
CA MET A 1 4.99 12.06 -9.17
C MET A 1 4.93 10.58 -9.47
N SER A 2 4.04 10.12 -10.36
CA SER A 2 3.85 8.68 -10.59
C SER A 2 4.79 8.15 -11.68
N VAL A 3 4.96 6.82 -11.74
CA VAL A 3 5.64 6.15 -12.87
C VAL A 3 5.04 6.54 -14.21
N ALA A 4 3.71 6.62 -14.30
CA ALA A 4 3.00 7.00 -15.52
C ALA A 4 3.35 8.44 -15.95
N THR A 5 3.43 9.37 -14.99
CA THR A 5 3.84 10.76 -15.24
C THR A 5 5.28 10.84 -15.77
N HIS A 6 6.21 10.06 -15.22
CA HIS A 6 7.60 10.03 -15.71
C HIS A 6 7.76 9.40 -17.10
N LEU A 7 6.81 8.57 -17.52
CA LEU A 7 6.76 7.99 -18.86
C LEU A 7 5.97 8.85 -19.86
N GLY A 8 5.26 9.88 -19.41
CA GLY A 8 4.29 10.61 -20.23
C GLY A 8 3.13 9.72 -20.69
N LEU A 9 2.62 8.87 -19.80
CA LEU A 9 1.53 7.88 -20.06
C LEU A 9 0.36 8.01 -19.08
N ASP A 10 0.30 9.12 -18.34
CA ASP A 10 -0.78 9.43 -17.39
C ASP A 10 -2.07 9.86 -18.08
N GLU A 11 -1.99 10.43 -19.27
CA GLU A 11 -3.13 10.76 -20.11
C GLU A 11 -3.29 9.73 -21.26
N PRO A 12 -4.51 9.24 -21.53
CA PRO A 12 -4.77 8.32 -22.65
C PRO A 12 -4.37 8.90 -24.01
N ASP A 13 -4.40 10.22 -24.15
CA ASP A 13 -4.08 10.97 -25.37
C ASP A 13 -2.63 11.48 -25.41
N SER A 14 -1.76 10.94 -24.55
CA SER A 14 -0.35 11.31 -24.60
C SER A 14 0.24 11.06 -25.99
N GLU A 15 1.19 11.89 -26.43
CA GLU A 15 1.72 11.86 -27.81
C GLU A 15 2.14 10.44 -28.26
N VAL A 16 2.75 9.68 -27.35
CA VAL A 16 3.18 8.30 -27.61
C VAL A 16 2.00 7.35 -27.75
N LEU A 17 0.95 7.47 -26.93
CA LEU A 17 -0.26 6.63 -27.01
C LEU A 17 -1.15 7.02 -28.19
N ALA A 18 -1.25 8.30 -28.52
CA ALA A 18 -1.92 8.78 -29.71
C ALA A 18 -1.25 8.24 -30.98
N LEU A 19 0.08 8.25 -31.03
CA LEU A 19 0.84 7.63 -32.13
C LEU A 19 0.63 6.10 -32.18
N ALA A 20 0.59 5.44 -31.02
CA ALA A 20 0.31 4.01 -30.95
C ALA A 20 -1.10 3.67 -31.45
N GLY A 21 -2.10 4.48 -31.10
CA GLY A 21 -3.46 4.35 -31.62
C GLY A 21 -3.54 4.50 -33.13
N GLN A 22 -2.83 5.49 -33.70
CA GLN A 22 -2.75 5.67 -35.16
C GLN A 22 -2.09 4.48 -35.88
N ARG A 23 -1.12 3.83 -35.23
CA ARG A 23 -0.40 2.68 -35.79
C ARG A 23 -1.09 1.34 -35.54
N TRP A 24 -2.05 1.27 -34.60
CA TRP A 24 -2.69 0.04 -34.16
C TRP A 24 -3.23 -0.83 -35.30
N ALA A 25 -4.01 -0.23 -36.21
CA ALA A 25 -4.57 -0.94 -37.36
C ALA A 25 -3.46 -1.52 -38.27
N SER A 26 -2.35 -0.81 -38.43
CA SER A 26 -1.22 -1.30 -39.23
C SER A 26 -0.49 -2.46 -38.53
N TRP A 27 -0.35 -2.39 -37.19
CA TRP A 27 0.24 -3.46 -36.41
C TRP A 27 -0.61 -4.74 -36.49
N GLN A 28 -1.94 -4.62 -36.47
CA GLN A 28 -2.86 -5.75 -36.63
C GLN A 28 -2.78 -6.45 -38.00
N VAL A 29 -2.33 -5.76 -39.04
CA VAL A 29 -2.08 -6.39 -40.35
C VAL A 29 -0.91 -7.36 -40.25
N THR A 30 0.19 -6.91 -39.64
CA THR A 30 1.44 -7.66 -39.52
C THR A 30 1.42 -8.68 -38.38
N HIS A 31 0.68 -8.40 -37.31
CA HIS A 31 0.55 -9.20 -36.09
C HIS A 31 -0.93 -9.53 -35.84
N PRO A 32 -1.45 -10.64 -36.42
CA PRO A 32 -2.84 -11.06 -36.23
C PRO A 32 -3.23 -11.28 -34.76
N GLU A 33 -2.26 -11.53 -33.88
CA GLU A 33 -2.45 -11.66 -32.43
C GLU A 33 -3.04 -10.39 -31.81
N LEU A 34 -2.81 -9.21 -32.42
CA LEU A 34 -3.32 -7.93 -31.92
C LEU A 34 -4.79 -7.67 -32.30
N ARG A 35 -5.42 -8.53 -33.11
CA ARG A 35 -6.84 -8.40 -33.55
C ARG A 35 -7.86 -8.79 -32.47
N VAL A 36 -7.44 -8.82 -31.22
CA VAL A 36 -8.30 -9.13 -30.07
C VAL A 36 -9.19 -7.95 -29.66
N VAL A 37 -8.81 -6.74 -30.03
CA VAL A 37 -9.55 -5.50 -29.82
C VAL A 37 -9.42 -4.61 -31.06
N ASP A 38 -10.46 -3.85 -31.39
CA ASP A 38 -10.44 -2.95 -32.54
C ASP A 38 -9.59 -1.70 -32.27
N GLU A 39 -9.62 -1.19 -31.05
CA GLU A 39 -8.87 -0.01 -30.63
C GLU A 39 -7.87 -0.33 -29.52
N LEU A 40 -6.70 0.32 -29.55
CA LEU A 40 -5.67 0.15 -28.51
C LEU A 40 -6.21 0.48 -27.11
N ALA A 41 -7.13 1.45 -27.00
CA ALA A 41 -7.73 1.88 -25.74
C ALA A 41 -8.46 0.74 -24.99
N ASP A 42 -8.98 -0.24 -25.71
CA ASP A 42 -9.71 -1.38 -25.13
C ASP A 42 -8.78 -2.49 -24.61
N LEU A 43 -7.50 -2.44 -24.99
CA LEU A 43 -6.54 -3.49 -24.68
C LEU A 43 -6.39 -3.78 -23.17
N PRO A 44 -6.33 -2.80 -22.25
CA PRO A 44 -6.23 -3.09 -20.82
C PRO A 44 -7.46 -3.80 -20.26
N ALA A 45 -8.65 -3.47 -20.76
CA ALA A 45 -9.88 -4.16 -20.35
C ALA A 45 -9.86 -5.61 -20.82
N TRP A 46 -9.46 -5.84 -22.07
CA TRP A 46 -9.30 -7.18 -22.62
C TRP A 46 -8.25 -8.01 -21.86
N LEU A 47 -7.05 -7.44 -21.61
CA LEU A 47 -5.97 -8.13 -20.88
C LEU A 47 -6.36 -8.60 -19.48
N ARG A 48 -7.27 -7.88 -18.80
CA ARG A 48 -7.79 -8.28 -17.48
C ARG A 48 -8.74 -9.48 -17.54
N ALA A 49 -9.41 -9.68 -18.67
CA ALA A 49 -10.37 -10.76 -18.88
C ALA A 49 -9.78 -11.97 -19.62
N ALA A 50 -8.71 -11.75 -20.38
CA ALA A 50 -8.04 -12.77 -21.18
C ALA A 50 -7.38 -13.85 -20.31
N ASP A 51 -7.23 -15.05 -20.88
CA ASP A 51 -6.39 -16.06 -20.27
C ASP A 51 -4.90 -15.68 -20.36
N TRP A 52 -4.08 -16.33 -19.54
CA TRP A 52 -2.67 -16.01 -19.46
C TRP A 52 -1.93 -16.24 -20.80
N SER A 53 -2.31 -17.25 -21.57
CA SER A 53 -1.63 -17.59 -22.83
C SER A 53 -1.93 -16.56 -23.92
N ASP A 54 -3.19 -16.15 -24.03
CA ASP A 54 -3.65 -15.15 -24.98
C ASP A 54 -3.08 -13.77 -24.65
N ALA A 55 -3.10 -13.38 -23.37
CA ALA A 55 -2.44 -12.16 -22.93
C ALA A 55 -0.94 -12.16 -23.25
N ASP A 56 -0.24 -13.28 -22.99
CA ASP A 56 1.20 -13.38 -23.26
C ASP A 56 1.53 -13.26 -24.75
N ARG A 57 0.71 -13.84 -25.64
CA ARG A 57 0.87 -13.71 -27.10
C ARG A 57 0.73 -12.27 -27.57
N VAL A 58 -0.28 -11.55 -27.08
CA VAL A 58 -0.49 -10.13 -27.44
C VAL A 58 0.66 -9.26 -26.94
N LEU A 59 1.10 -9.47 -25.71
CA LEU A 59 2.25 -8.75 -25.14
C LEU A 59 3.55 -9.09 -25.89
N LEU A 60 3.72 -10.32 -26.36
CA LEU A 60 4.88 -10.73 -27.15
C LEU A 60 4.92 -10.03 -28.52
N ALA A 61 3.77 -9.88 -29.18
CA ALA A 61 3.66 -9.12 -30.43
C ALA A 61 4.03 -7.64 -30.22
N LEU A 62 3.55 -7.02 -29.14
CA LEU A 62 3.96 -5.66 -28.76
C LEU A 62 5.46 -5.56 -28.46
N ALA A 63 6.03 -6.54 -27.76
CA ALA A 63 7.47 -6.59 -27.48
C ALA A 63 8.30 -6.75 -28.75
N GLN A 64 7.84 -7.54 -29.73
CA GLN A 64 8.50 -7.67 -31.03
C GLN A 64 8.46 -6.35 -31.82
N LEU A 65 7.32 -5.66 -31.85
CA LEU A 65 7.20 -4.34 -32.49
C LEU A 65 8.11 -3.31 -31.83
N SER A 66 8.23 -3.36 -30.50
CA SER A 66 9.06 -2.45 -29.72
C SER A 66 10.57 -2.68 -29.89
N ALA A 67 11.01 -3.90 -30.16
CA ALA A 67 12.43 -4.26 -30.11
C ALA A 67 13.22 -3.68 -31.30
N PRO A 68 14.47 -3.20 -31.10
CA PRO A 68 15.32 -2.70 -32.18
C PRO A 68 15.62 -3.73 -33.28
N ASP A 69 15.64 -5.01 -32.93
CA ASP A 69 15.84 -6.12 -33.88
C ASP A 69 14.52 -6.75 -34.37
N GLY A 70 13.41 -6.06 -34.11
CA GLY A 70 12.04 -6.37 -34.54
C GLY A 70 11.46 -5.20 -35.32
N GLY A 71 10.48 -4.49 -34.76
CA GLY A 71 9.84 -3.33 -35.40
C GLY A 71 10.52 -1.98 -35.16
N ASP A 72 11.37 -1.87 -34.13
CA ASP A 72 11.97 -0.62 -33.61
C ASP A 72 10.96 0.52 -33.38
N ASP A 73 9.70 0.17 -33.10
CA ASP A 73 8.61 1.12 -32.96
C ASP A 73 8.52 1.66 -31.53
N VAL A 74 8.89 2.94 -31.35
CA VAL A 74 8.79 3.66 -30.07
C VAL A 74 7.36 3.72 -29.54
N ALA A 75 6.36 3.82 -30.41
CA ALA A 75 4.96 3.84 -30.00
C ALA A 75 4.53 2.48 -29.45
N ALA A 76 5.08 1.38 -29.99
CA ALA A 76 4.86 0.04 -29.43
C ALA A 76 5.52 -0.12 -28.05
N THR A 77 6.69 0.49 -27.81
CA THR A 77 7.28 0.57 -26.46
C THR A 77 6.33 1.26 -25.49
N GLY A 78 5.75 2.40 -25.90
CA GLY A 78 4.78 3.13 -25.09
C GLY A 78 3.51 2.32 -24.80
N ALA A 79 2.93 1.68 -25.81
CA ALA A 79 1.76 0.80 -25.64
C ALA A 79 2.05 -0.36 -24.67
N LEU A 80 3.22 -1.00 -24.80
CA LEU A 80 3.64 -2.09 -23.91
C LEU A 80 3.88 -1.58 -22.48
N ALA A 81 4.55 -0.44 -22.30
CA ALA A 81 4.76 0.15 -20.98
C ALA A 81 3.43 0.55 -20.32
N TRP A 82 2.49 1.09 -21.10
CA TRP A 82 1.16 1.51 -20.64
C TRP A 82 0.35 0.34 -20.09
N VAL A 83 0.26 -0.78 -20.81
CA VAL A 83 -0.47 -1.97 -20.30
C VAL A 83 0.21 -2.60 -19.09
N LEU A 84 1.49 -2.33 -18.84
CA LEU A 84 2.25 -2.81 -17.68
C LEU A 84 2.20 -1.84 -16.48
N LEU A 85 1.61 -0.64 -16.62
CA LEU A 85 1.53 0.36 -15.55
C LEU A 85 0.91 -0.14 -14.25
N PRO A 86 -0.13 -1.00 -14.22
CA PRO A 86 -0.65 -1.53 -12.97
C PRO A 86 0.41 -2.31 -12.18
N GLY A 87 1.22 -3.12 -12.87
CA GLY A 87 2.33 -3.87 -12.27
C GLY A 87 3.48 -2.95 -11.84
N ALA A 88 3.81 -1.95 -12.65
CA ALA A 88 4.84 -0.96 -12.34
C ALA A 88 4.45 -0.10 -11.12
N SER A 89 3.18 0.27 -10.99
CA SER A 89 2.65 1.03 -9.85
C SER A 89 2.75 0.23 -8.55
N LEU A 90 2.49 -1.08 -8.60
CA LEU A 90 2.70 -1.97 -7.45
C LEU A 90 4.19 -2.06 -7.06
N LEU A 91 5.09 -2.08 -8.04
CA LEU A 91 6.53 -2.06 -7.77
C LEU A 91 6.95 -0.72 -7.14
N ALA A 92 6.46 0.41 -7.65
CA ALA A 92 6.73 1.74 -7.09
C ALA A 92 6.27 1.83 -5.63
N PHE A 93 5.06 1.36 -5.32
CA PHE A 93 4.57 1.28 -3.94
C PHE A 93 5.48 0.43 -3.04
N ARG A 94 5.91 -0.74 -3.51
CA ARG A 94 6.77 -1.66 -2.74
C ARG A 94 8.19 -1.13 -2.53
N LEU A 95 8.72 -0.39 -3.50
CA LEU A 95 10.10 0.09 -3.48
C LEU A 95 10.22 1.55 -3.02
N GLY A 96 9.11 2.25 -2.77
CA GLY A 96 9.12 3.69 -2.50
C GLY A 96 9.84 4.13 -1.24
N ARG A 97 10.12 3.21 -0.31
CA ARG A 97 10.97 3.50 0.86
C ARG A 97 12.46 3.55 0.55
N LEU A 98 12.88 3.06 -0.63
CA LEU A 98 14.29 2.96 -1.00
C LEU A 98 14.84 4.27 -1.58
N SER A 99 13.99 5.12 -2.16
CA SER A 99 14.41 6.39 -2.75
C SER A 99 13.21 7.31 -2.99
N GLN A 100 13.41 8.62 -2.80
CA GLN A 100 12.43 9.64 -3.18
C GLN A 100 12.27 9.78 -4.71
N ARG A 101 13.21 9.22 -5.48
CA ARG A 101 13.19 9.21 -6.96
C ARG A 101 12.74 7.86 -7.53
N ILE A 102 12.04 7.05 -6.74
CA ILE A 102 11.71 5.68 -7.16
C ILE A 102 10.93 5.64 -8.46
N ASP A 103 9.97 6.55 -8.64
CA ASP A 103 9.08 6.58 -9.80
C ASP A 103 9.86 6.90 -11.09
N GLU A 104 10.84 7.81 -11.01
CA GLU A 104 11.72 8.18 -12.12
C GLU A 104 12.62 7.01 -12.54
N ILE A 105 13.27 6.36 -11.57
CA ILE A 105 14.18 5.23 -11.84
C ILE A 105 13.37 4.04 -12.41
N LEU A 106 12.18 3.81 -11.86
CA LEU A 106 11.32 2.72 -12.29
C LEU A 106 10.75 2.95 -13.70
N ALA A 107 10.39 4.19 -14.03
CA ALA A 107 10.02 4.58 -15.39
C ALA A 107 11.15 4.32 -16.38
N ALA A 108 12.36 4.80 -16.09
CA ALA A 108 13.53 4.60 -16.94
C ALA A 108 13.82 3.11 -17.17
N GLN A 109 13.80 2.31 -16.10
CA GLN A 109 14.04 0.86 -16.19
C GLN A 109 12.91 0.12 -16.92
N LEU A 110 11.65 0.47 -16.70
CA LEU A 110 10.52 -0.14 -17.41
C LEU A 110 10.62 0.10 -18.91
N TRP A 111 11.00 1.32 -19.31
CA TRP A 111 11.19 1.67 -20.72
C TRP A 111 12.30 0.84 -21.38
N VAL A 112 13.46 0.72 -20.73
CA VAL A 112 14.59 -0.09 -21.22
C VAL A 112 14.18 -1.55 -21.35
N GLU A 113 13.54 -2.11 -20.33
CA GLU A 113 13.15 -3.53 -20.33
C GLU A 113 12.04 -3.83 -21.35
N ALA A 114 11.08 -2.92 -21.55
CA ALA A 114 10.09 -3.03 -22.61
C ALA A 114 10.73 -3.00 -24.01
N ARG A 115 11.73 -2.12 -24.22
CA ARG A 115 12.41 -1.98 -25.50
C ARG A 115 13.40 -3.09 -25.82
N THR A 116 13.98 -3.72 -24.80
CA THR A 116 15.05 -4.72 -24.97
C THR A 116 14.62 -6.15 -24.65
N PHE A 117 13.32 -6.39 -24.45
CA PHE A 117 12.80 -7.72 -24.16
C PHE A 117 13.16 -8.73 -25.28
N PRO A 118 13.72 -9.92 -24.94
CA PRO A 118 14.19 -10.88 -25.93
C PRO A 118 13.03 -11.68 -26.57
N TRP A 119 12.21 -11.03 -27.38
CA TRP A 119 10.96 -11.57 -27.95
C TRP A 119 11.12 -12.89 -28.72
N LYS A 120 12.29 -13.15 -29.33
CA LYS A 120 12.56 -14.41 -30.09
C LYS A 120 12.55 -15.67 -29.23
N ARG A 121 12.80 -15.55 -27.92
CA ARG A 121 12.92 -16.69 -26.98
C ARG A 121 12.14 -16.47 -25.68
N GLY A 122 11.63 -15.27 -25.47
CA GLY A 122 10.89 -14.85 -24.29
C GLY A 122 9.44 -15.32 -24.32
N HIS A 123 8.95 -15.66 -23.14
CA HIS A 123 7.54 -15.88 -22.80
C HIS A 123 7.32 -15.24 -21.43
N LYS A 124 6.09 -15.22 -20.90
CA LYS A 124 5.77 -14.54 -19.62
C LYS A 124 6.21 -13.07 -19.67
N VAL A 125 5.89 -12.38 -20.75
CA VAL A 125 6.39 -11.05 -21.13
C VAL A 125 6.21 -10.06 -19.99
N ALA A 126 4.98 -9.89 -19.49
CA ALA A 126 4.70 -8.98 -18.37
C ALA A 126 5.52 -9.32 -17.12
N ALA A 127 5.53 -10.60 -16.72
CA ALA A 127 6.20 -11.03 -15.50
C ALA A 127 7.72 -10.81 -15.59
N ASN A 128 8.32 -11.13 -16.74
CA ASN A 128 9.75 -10.98 -16.97
C ASN A 128 10.17 -9.51 -17.09
N ILE A 129 9.42 -8.68 -17.83
CA ILE A 129 9.69 -7.24 -17.91
C ILE A 129 9.62 -6.60 -16.53
N LEU A 130 8.56 -6.88 -15.74
CA LEU A 130 8.41 -6.33 -14.39
C LEU A 130 9.50 -6.83 -13.42
N MET A 131 9.85 -8.12 -13.50
CA MET A 131 10.93 -8.70 -12.69
C MET A 131 12.28 -8.08 -13.02
N ASN A 132 12.61 -7.93 -14.31
CA ASN A 132 13.86 -7.33 -14.73
C ASN A 132 13.89 -5.83 -14.42
N THR A 133 12.77 -5.12 -14.59
CA THR A 133 12.61 -3.72 -14.15
C THR A 133 12.97 -3.59 -12.68
N ARG A 134 12.41 -4.46 -11.82
CA ARG A 134 12.76 -4.49 -10.39
C ARG A 134 14.26 -4.74 -10.17
N LYS A 135 14.87 -5.68 -10.88
CA LYS A 135 16.32 -5.97 -10.78
C LYS A 135 17.16 -4.77 -11.21
N GLY A 136 16.78 -4.11 -12.29
CA GLY A 136 17.41 -2.89 -12.79
C GLY A 136 17.35 -1.76 -11.77
N VAL A 137 16.17 -1.51 -11.18
CA VAL A 137 16.00 -0.51 -10.11
C VAL A 137 16.88 -0.82 -8.90
N ILE A 138 16.90 -2.08 -8.44
CA ILE A 138 17.75 -2.50 -7.31
C ILE A 138 19.24 -2.30 -7.64
N ARG A 139 19.66 -2.58 -8.88
CA ARG A 139 21.02 -2.35 -9.36
C ARG A 139 21.38 -0.87 -9.37
N ASP A 140 20.52 -0.03 -9.92
CA ASP A 140 20.73 1.43 -10.03
C ASP A 140 20.80 2.12 -8.67
N LEU A 141 20.09 1.58 -7.67
CA LEU A 141 20.18 2.03 -6.27
C LEU A 141 21.44 1.53 -5.55
N GLY A 142 22.32 0.76 -6.20
CA GLY A 142 23.50 0.14 -5.60
C GLY A 142 23.18 -1.04 -4.66
N LEU A 143 21.92 -1.46 -4.59
CA LEU A 143 21.45 -2.57 -3.76
C LEU A 143 21.66 -3.94 -4.44
N GLY A 144 21.96 -3.95 -5.74
CA GLY A 144 22.20 -5.16 -6.52
C GLY A 144 23.55 -5.82 -6.26
N GLU A 145 24.59 -5.03 -5.94
CA GLU A 145 25.92 -5.54 -5.60
C GLU A 145 25.95 -6.28 -4.24
N LEU A 146 24.95 -6.02 -3.38
CA LEU A 146 24.75 -6.76 -2.13
C LEU A 146 24.14 -8.15 -2.33
N SER A 147 23.55 -8.44 -3.50
CA SER A 147 23.01 -9.78 -3.79
C SER A 147 24.09 -10.81 -4.12
N ASP A 148 25.27 -10.36 -4.54
CA ASP A 148 26.42 -11.22 -4.89
C ASP A 148 27.42 -11.36 -3.72
N ARG A 149 27.21 -10.58 -2.65
CA ARG A 149 27.92 -10.74 -1.37
C ARG A 149 26.96 -11.36 -0.37
N THR A 150 26.85 -12.67 -0.41
CA THR A 150 26.35 -13.39 0.77
C THR A 150 27.36 -13.15 1.89
N ILE A 151 27.11 -12.17 2.76
CA ILE A 151 27.93 -11.95 3.96
C ILE A 151 27.40 -12.94 5.00
N PRO A 152 28.19 -13.96 5.41
CA PRO A 152 27.77 -14.86 6.47
C PRO A 152 27.59 -14.04 7.75
N PHE A 153 26.34 -13.88 8.17
CA PHE A 153 26.02 -13.18 9.42
C PHE A 153 25.89 -14.21 10.54
N PRO A 154 26.71 -14.14 11.60
CA PRO A 154 26.60 -15.08 12.71
C PRO A 154 25.24 -14.89 13.41
N PRO A 155 24.66 -15.94 14.02
CA PRO A 155 23.41 -15.86 14.78
C PRO A 155 23.44 -14.86 15.96
N THR A 156 24.63 -14.40 16.34
CA THR A 156 24.89 -13.47 17.44
C THR A 156 25.03 -12.01 17.00
N ALA A 157 24.92 -11.71 15.70
CA ALA A 157 25.12 -10.35 15.22
C ALA A 157 24.01 -9.40 15.69
N GLU A 158 24.41 -8.21 16.14
CA GLU A 158 23.50 -7.16 16.64
C GLU A 158 22.48 -6.70 15.59
N VAL A 159 22.76 -6.90 14.29
CA VAL A 159 21.80 -6.61 13.22
C VAL A 159 20.50 -7.41 13.37
N TRP A 160 20.55 -8.61 13.97
CA TRP A 160 19.34 -9.40 14.23
C TRP A 160 18.47 -8.75 15.32
N THR A 161 19.08 -8.07 16.28
CA THR A 161 18.37 -7.33 17.33
C THR A 161 17.90 -5.96 16.86
N ASP A 162 18.65 -5.29 15.99
CA ASP A 162 18.27 -3.98 15.44
C ASP A 162 17.18 -4.10 14.35
N THR A 163 17.31 -5.06 13.43
CA THR A 163 16.28 -5.30 12.40
C THR A 163 15.01 -5.92 12.95
N ALA A 164 15.05 -6.57 14.12
CA ALA A 164 13.85 -6.98 14.85
C ALA A 164 13.15 -5.80 15.52
N ARG A 165 13.88 -4.75 15.90
CA ARG A 165 13.30 -3.52 16.47
C ARG A 165 12.67 -2.61 15.41
N ASP A 166 13.21 -2.57 14.20
CA ASP A 166 12.80 -1.63 13.16
C ASP A 166 11.76 -2.16 12.15
N ARG A 167 11.16 -3.34 12.41
CA ARG A 167 10.27 -4.02 11.44
C ARG A 167 8.85 -4.31 11.90
N GLN A 168 8.41 -3.73 13.00
CA GLN A 168 7.00 -3.45 13.19
C GLN A 168 6.83 -1.94 13.00
N PRO A 169 5.98 -1.42 12.09
CA PRO A 169 5.30 -0.18 12.45
C PRO A 169 4.72 -0.49 13.83
N ALA A 170 5.15 0.23 14.86
CA ALA A 170 4.62 -0.01 16.20
C ALA A 170 3.10 -0.10 16.04
N GLU A 171 2.51 -1.24 16.39
CA GLU A 171 1.08 -1.26 16.62
C GLU A 171 0.83 -0.03 17.51
N PRO A 172 -0.07 0.89 17.11
CA PRO A 172 -0.30 2.09 17.90
C PRO A 172 -0.48 1.60 19.33
N THR A 173 0.40 2.05 20.22
CA THR A 173 0.38 1.49 21.57
C THR A 173 -1.03 1.73 22.12
N PRO A 174 -1.55 0.88 23.02
CA PRO A 174 -2.89 1.07 23.57
C PRO A 174 -3.16 2.51 24.05
N GLU A 175 -2.10 3.20 24.49
CA GLU A 175 -2.08 4.62 24.84
C GLU A 175 -2.25 5.56 23.64
N HIS A 176 -1.56 5.33 22.51
CA HIS A 176 -1.71 6.12 21.28
C HIS A 176 -3.09 5.88 20.64
N GLU A 177 -3.56 4.63 20.57
CA GLU A 177 -4.89 4.32 20.04
C GLU A 177 -5.99 4.95 20.90
N LEU A 178 -5.84 4.92 22.23
CA LEU A 178 -6.73 5.62 23.15
C LEU A 178 -6.66 7.15 22.98
N GLN A 179 -5.46 7.71 22.80
CA GLN A 179 -5.28 9.14 22.58
C GLN A 179 -5.98 9.59 21.29
N ASP A 180 -5.81 8.87 20.18
CA ASP A 180 -6.49 9.17 18.91
C ASP A 180 -8.03 9.11 19.05
N ILE A 181 -8.55 8.12 19.80
CA ILE A 181 -9.98 7.98 20.08
C ILE A 181 -10.49 9.17 20.91
N LEU A 182 -9.73 9.61 21.91
CA LEU A 182 -10.08 10.73 22.78
C LEU A 182 -10.00 12.08 22.05
N GLU A 183 -8.99 12.30 21.21
CA GLU A 183 -8.86 13.48 20.36
C GLU A 183 -10.02 13.55 19.35
N LEU A 184 -10.37 12.44 18.71
CA LEU A 184 -11.51 12.34 17.80
C LEU A 184 -12.85 12.59 18.53
N ALA A 185 -13.04 12.04 19.71
CA ALA A 185 -14.27 12.24 20.48
C ALA A 185 -14.42 13.68 20.99
N THR A 186 -13.30 14.31 21.37
CA THR A 186 -13.26 15.70 21.82
C THR A 186 -13.52 16.67 20.67
N SER A 187 -12.89 16.46 19.51
CA SER A 187 -13.13 17.28 18.30
C SER A 187 -14.59 17.22 17.81
N ARG A 188 -15.30 16.12 18.07
CA ARG A 188 -16.74 15.96 17.79
C ARG A 188 -17.66 16.43 18.92
N GLY A 189 -17.10 16.95 20.02
CA GLY A 189 -17.85 17.40 21.19
C GLY A 189 -18.60 16.28 21.93
N ALA A 190 -18.25 15.02 21.69
CA ALA A 190 -18.93 13.85 22.26
C ALA A 190 -18.47 13.58 23.71
N VAL A 191 -17.26 14.01 24.07
CA VAL A 191 -16.62 13.86 25.37
C VAL A 191 -15.86 15.15 25.67
N THR A 192 -15.84 15.59 26.93
CA THR A 192 -15.05 16.76 27.36
C THR A 192 -13.64 16.32 27.82
N VAL A 193 -12.68 17.26 27.87
CA VAL A 193 -11.34 16.98 28.41
C VAL A 193 -11.43 16.40 29.83
N ALA A 194 -12.31 16.94 30.68
CA ALA A 194 -12.53 16.44 32.04
C ALA A 194 -13.11 15.02 32.10
N ASP A 195 -13.85 14.60 31.06
CA ASP A 195 -14.33 13.23 30.93
C ASP A 195 -13.22 12.29 30.42
N GLY A 196 -12.29 12.78 29.61
CA GLY A 196 -11.06 12.07 29.22
C GLY A 196 -10.16 11.81 30.43
N ASP A 197 -9.88 12.85 31.22
CA ASP A 197 -9.10 12.74 32.46
C ASP A 197 -9.75 11.74 33.42
N LEU A 198 -11.09 11.71 33.51
CA LEU A 198 -11.82 10.74 34.34
C LEU A 198 -11.58 9.30 33.91
N LEU A 199 -11.53 9.04 32.61
CA LEU A 199 -11.31 7.68 32.08
C LEU A 199 -9.87 7.22 32.28
N LEU A 200 -8.89 8.14 32.16
CA LEU A 200 -7.48 7.85 32.43
C LEU A 200 -7.24 7.53 33.91
N ASP A 201 -7.79 8.31 34.84
CA ASP A 201 -7.69 8.03 36.27
C ASP A 201 -8.30 6.67 36.64
N LEU A 202 -9.44 6.33 36.02
CA LEU A 202 -10.08 5.03 36.22
C LEU A 202 -9.29 3.87 35.63
N ALA A 203 -8.64 4.06 34.48
CA ALA A 203 -7.76 3.07 33.87
C ALA A 203 -6.55 2.79 34.77
N HIS A 204 -5.91 3.86 35.26
CA HIS A 204 -4.78 3.73 36.18
C HIS A 204 -5.17 3.05 37.50
N ALA A 205 -6.30 3.46 38.11
CA ALA A 205 -6.79 2.84 39.34
C ALA A 205 -7.22 1.38 39.14
N ALA A 206 -7.76 1.02 37.97
CA ALA A 206 -8.11 -0.36 37.65
C ALA A 206 -6.88 -1.25 37.47
N ASP A 207 -5.81 -0.73 36.85
CA ASP A 207 -4.55 -1.45 36.65
C ASP A 207 -3.86 -1.74 37.99
N LEU A 208 -3.75 -0.73 38.86
CA LEU A 208 -3.25 -0.87 40.24
C LEU A 208 -4.05 -1.86 41.08
N ALA A 209 -5.37 -1.92 40.87
CA ALA A 209 -6.25 -2.83 41.62
C ALA A 209 -6.21 -4.28 41.11
N SER A 210 -5.70 -4.54 39.89
CA SER A 210 -5.64 -5.86 39.24
C SER A 210 -6.85 -6.78 39.54
N PRO A 211 -8.09 -6.35 39.22
CA PRO A 211 -9.29 -7.04 39.67
C PRO A 211 -9.41 -8.44 39.05
N ALA A 212 -9.49 -9.47 39.90
CA ALA A 212 -9.50 -10.89 39.52
C ALA A 212 -10.64 -11.34 38.56
N ARG A 213 -11.62 -10.47 38.29
CA ARG A 213 -12.72 -10.72 37.34
C ARG A 213 -13.05 -9.44 36.55
N CYS A 214 -12.37 -9.24 35.43
CA CYS A 214 -12.75 -8.26 34.41
C CYS A 214 -13.95 -8.80 33.60
N GLY A 215 -15.15 -8.76 34.18
CA GLY A 215 -16.37 -9.20 33.50
C GLY A 215 -16.65 -8.42 32.20
N ARG A 216 -17.30 -9.09 31.24
CA ARG A 216 -17.67 -8.56 29.92
C ARG A 216 -18.36 -7.18 30.05
N GLY A 217 -17.69 -6.14 29.55
CA GLY A 217 -18.32 -4.83 29.32
C GLY A 217 -17.36 -3.64 29.31
N HIS A 218 -16.46 -3.54 30.30
CA HIS A 218 -15.68 -2.31 30.54
C HIS A 218 -14.27 -2.53 31.16
N ALA A 219 -13.67 -3.71 30.96
CA ALA A 219 -12.27 -4.01 31.32
C ALA A 219 -11.83 -3.64 32.77
N GLY A 220 -12.75 -3.64 33.74
CA GLY A 220 -12.44 -3.30 35.13
C GLY A 220 -12.56 -1.81 35.50
N LEU A 221 -12.75 -0.90 34.55
CA LEU A 221 -12.92 0.54 34.78
C LEU A 221 -14.07 0.88 35.73
N MET A 222 -15.13 0.06 35.72
CA MET A 222 -16.32 0.24 36.56
C MET A 222 -16.28 -0.62 37.82
N ALA A 223 -15.16 -1.29 38.11
CA ALA A 223 -15.02 -2.12 39.30
C ALA A 223 -15.13 -1.25 40.57
N PRO A 224 -15.69 -1.79 41.67
CA PRO A 224 -15.82 -1.06 42.93
C PRO A 224 -14.49 -0.44 43.39
N ALA A 225 -13.40 -1.20 43.36
CA ALA A 225 -12.07 -0.75 43.78
C ALA A 225 -11.57 0.47 42.99
N ALA A 226 -11.65 0.44 41.65
CA ALA A 226 -11.22 1.55 40.80
C ALA A 226 -12.13 2.78 40.97
N SER A 227 -13.45 2.57 41.01
CA SER A 227 -14.42 3.65 41.14
C SER A 227 -14.38 4.35 42.51
N GLU A 228 -14.05 3.61 43.57
CA GLU A 228 -13.95 4.15 44.93
C GLU A 228 -12.65 4.94 45.14
N ALA A 229 -11.53 4.45 44.60
CA ALA A 229 -10.26 5.17 44.64
C ALA A 229 -10.36 6.53 43.92
N VAL A 230 -10.86 6.56 42.69
CA VAL A 230 -11.04 7.80 41.93
C VAL A 230 -12.10 8.72 42.54
N ALA A 231 -13.13 8.15 43.17
CA ALA A 231 -14.14 8.92 43.89
C ALA A 231 -13.56 9.65 45.11
N ALA A 232 -12.69 8.98 45.87
CA ALA A 232 -12.00 9.56 47.01
C ALA A 232 -11.07 10.69 46.58
N ASP A 233 -10.27 10.48 45.53
CA ASP A 233 -9.34 11.48 45.01
C ASP A 233 -10.04 12.74 44.48
N ARG A 234 -11.19 12.57 43.82
CA ARG A 234 -11.98 13.66 43.23
C ARG A 234 -13.05 14.25 44.16
N GLY A 235 -13.18 13.76 45.39
CA GLY A 235 -14.16 14.26 46.37
C GLY A 235 -15.63 14.07 45.98
N VAL A 236 -15.97 13.01 45.24
CA VAL A 236 -17.35 12.71 44.78
C VAL A 236 -17.76 11.29 45.15
N SER A 237 -19.03 10.91 44.92
CA SER A 237 -19.47 9.53 45.16
C SER A 237 -19.05 8.58 44.02
N ALA A 238 -18.71 7.32 44.36
CA ALA A 238 -18.41 6.27 43.38
C ALA A 238 -19.56 6.04 42.37
N ARG A 239 -20.82 6.29 42.77
CA ARG A 239 -21.97 6.28 41.87
C ARG A 239 -21.86 7.36 40.79
N THR A 240 -21.39 8.56 41.14
CA THR A 240 -21.21 9.67 40.21
C THR A 240 -20.10 9.39 39.21
N VAL A 241 -18.99 8.81 39.69
CA VAL A 241 -17.86 8.34 38.87
C VAL A 241 -18.33 7.32 37.83
N ARG A 242 -18.95 6.21 38.26
CA ARG A 242 -19.45 5.16 37.34
C ARG A 242 -20.45 5.70 36.33
N ARG A 243 -21.36 6.59 36.74
CA ARG A 243 -22.36 7.18 35.84
C ARG A 243 -21.72 8.05 34.76
N ARG A 244 -20.74 8.88 35.12
CA ARG A 244 -20.02 9.74 34.14
C ARG A 244 -19.18 8.87 33.21
N ALA A 245 -18.41 7.93 33.76
CA ALA A 245 -17.57 7.05 32.98
C ALA A 245 -18.39 6.15 32.01
N ALA A 246 -19.53 5.60 32.44
CA ALA A 246 -20.42 4.83 31.57
C ALA A 246 -20.98 5.68 30.40
N ARG A 247 -21.31 6.94 30.66
CA ARG A 247 -21.75 7.89 29.63
C ARG A 247 -20.64 8.17 28.63
N SER A 248 -19.43 8.45 29.10
CA SER A 248 -18.27 8.72 28.25
C SER A 248 -17.89 7.50 27.41
N VAL A 249 -17.86 6.29 27.99
CA VAL A 249 -17.61 5.05 27.23
C VAL A 249 -18.71 4.80 26.19
N SER A 250 -19.98 5.08 26.51
CA SER A 250 -21.06 4.97 25.53
C SER A 250 -20.89 5.96 24.38
N ALA A 251 -20.49 7.21 24.66
CA ALA A 251 -20.20 8.22 23.65
C ALA A 251 -19.03 7.81 22.74
N LEU A 252 -17.95 7.28 23.32
CA LEU A 252 -16.81 6.73 22.57
C LEU A 252 -17.24 5.56 21.66
N ARG A 253 -18.08 4.64 22.14
CA ARG A 253 -18.60 3.53 21.32
C ARG A 253 -19.40 4.02 20.12
N THR A 254 -20.22 5.07 20.29
CA THR A 254 -20.96 5.68 19.18
C THR A 254 -20.03 6.32 18.15
N VAL A 255 -19.01 7.05 18.60
CA VAL A 255 -18.01 7.68 17.72
C VAL A 255 -17.22 6.62 16.94
N CYS A 256 -16.69 5.59 17.60
CA CYS A 256 -15.92 4.53 16.94
C CYS A 256 -16.78 3.66 16.01
N GLY A 257 -18.03 3.37 16.39
CA GLY A 257 -18.96 2.62 15.54
C GLY A 257 -19.28 3.32 14.22
N SER A 258 -19.37 4.66 14.22
CA SER A 258 -19.59 5.46 13.01
C SER A 258 -18.39 5.49 12.05
N THR A 259 -17.16 5.36 12.58
CA THR A 259 -15.91 5.38 11.81
C THR A 259 -15.70 4.07 11.05
N HIS A 260 -16.03 2.93 11.67
CA HIS A 260 -15.97 1.62 10.99
C HIS A 260 -16.93 1.50 9.80
N GLN A 261 -18.05 2.23 9.80
CA GLN A 261 -19.05 2.19 8.72
C GLN A 261 -18.64 3.02 7.48
N ARG A 262 -17.74 3.99 7.63
CA ARG A 262 -17.21 4.82 6.52
C ARG A 262 -15.96 4.24 5.85
N ALA A 263 -15.29 3.27 6.48
CA ALA A 263 -14.13 2.60 5.90
C ALA A 263 -14.49 1.41 4.98
N PHE A 264 -15.78 1.04 4.93
CA PHE A 264 -16.32 -0.08 4.14
C PHE A 264 -17.45 0.34 3.18
N ALA A 265 -17.56 1.64 2.87
CA ALA A 265 -18.43 2.21 1.84
C ALA A 265 -17.58 3.00 0.85
#